data_AF-X0TLN7-F1
#
_entry.id   AF-X0TLN7-F1
#
_cell.length_a   1.000
_cell.length_b   1.000
_cell.length_c   1.000
_cell.angle_alpha   90.00
_cell.angle_beta   90.00
_cell.angle_gamma   90.00
#
_symmetry.space_group_name_H-M   'P 1'
#
loop_
_entity.id
_entity.type
_entity.pdbx_description
1 polymer ?
#
loop_
_entity_poly.entity_id
_entity_poly.type
_entity_poly.pdbx_seq_one_letter_code
_entity_poly.pdbx_strand_id
1 'polypeptide(L)'
;APEASTIYHWDGKKIDRELKEKYDFAFVDGPAGGVNREWSTKYASEHADLVVIHDAGRKEERMWQTKYLEKDFVLASKGGHRCHFWKKKELIEEVVVDTTKPLARMVTTCRGYGGSEKSTLHIMKMLVEKGYRVELISTGNICGPYLNDIPDGAITVDWDKLTDPSDLTILYCSDTIWNFDKQKQWDSMYNLDTTRKVMILNYQLGGAGNVEWTRGWDKYMFLNSTKEQELLTRIPDAFTKVLPPPTDLK
;
A
#
# COMPACT_ATOMS: atom_id res chain seq x y z
N ALA A 1 29.85 6.94 33.55
CA ALA A 1 28.63 6.43 32.89
C ALA A 1 27.91 7.62 32.29
N PRO A 2 27.31 7.52 31.10
CA PRO A 2 26.46 8.61 30.60
C PRO A 2 25.33 8.82 31.60
N GLU A 3 25.02 10.08 31.92
CA GLU A 3 23.90 10.44 32.79
C GLU A 3 22.62 9.78 32.28
N ALA A 4 21.87 9.15 33.20
CA ALA A 4 20.67 8.40 32.88
C ALA A 4 19.71 9.28 32.06
N SER A 5 19.37 8.82 30.85
CA SER A 5 18.29 9.38 30.05
C SER A 5 17.04 9.49 30.94
N THR A 6 16.58 10.71 31.20
CA THR A 6 15.41 10.90 32.04
C THR A 6 14.16 10.55 31.24
N ILE A 7 13.45 9.50 31.66
CA ILE A 7 12.20 9.05 31.05
C ILE A 7 11.04 9.63 31.87
N TYR A 8 9.99 10.07 31.19
CA TYR A 8 8.80 10.64 31.81
C TYR A 8 7.56 9.85 31.38
N HIS A 9 6.59 9.70 32.27
CA HIS A 9 5.23 9.31 31.92
C HIS A 9 4.54 10.44 31.13
N TRP A 10 3.43 10.10 30.47
CA TRP A 10 2.60 11.06 29.73
C TRP A 10 2.03 12.19 30.62
N ASP A 11 1.90 11.95 31.93
CA ASP A 11 1.45 12.93 32.92
C ASP A 11 2.60 13.82 33.46
N GLY A 12 3.80 13.69 32.88
CA GLY A 12 4.98 14.48 33.26
C GLY A 12 5.72 13.96 34.50
N LYS A 13 5.29 12.85 35.11
CA LYS A 13 6.03 12.25 36.23
C LYS A 13 7.31 11.58 35.75
N LYS A 14 8.42 11.91 36.40
CA LYS A 14 9.71 11.30 36.14
C LYS A 14 9.70 9.83 36.56
N ILE A 15 10.27 8.97 35.73
CA ILE A 15 10.50 7.57 36.02
C ILE A 15 11.90 7.45 36.64
N ASP A 16 11.96 7.32 37.97
CA ASP A 16 13.20 7.37 38.73
C ASP A 16 13.98 6.03 38.80
N ARG A 17 13.47 4.93 38.21
CA ARG A 17 14.09 3.59 38.25
C ARG A 17 13.80 2.75 37.00
N GLU A 18 14.52 1.64 36.85
CA GLU A 18 14.33 0.60 35.82
C GLU A 18 12.84 0.40 35.49
N LEU A 19 12.49 0.58 34.21
CA LEU A 19 11.15 0.31 33.71
C LEU A 19 10.86 -1.19 33.92
N LYS A 20 9.97 -1.53 34.85
CA LYS A 20 9.53 -2.92 35.05
C LYS A 20 8.22 -3.24 34.35
N GLU A 21 7.51 -2.20 33.94
CA GLU A 21 6.19 -2.30 33.33
C GLU A 21 6.31 -2.32 31.81
N LYS A 22 5.38 -3.04 31.17
CA LYS A 22 5.12 -2.92 29.74
C LYS A 22 4.10 -1.80 29.51
N TYR A 23 4.25 -1.09 28.40
CA TYR A 23 3.36 -0.04 27.94
C TYR A 23 2.78 -0.41 26.59
N ASP A 24 1.57 0.04 26.30
CA ASP A 24 0.98 -0.17 24.98
C ASP A 24 1.70 0.67 23.92
N PHE A 25 2.22 1.85 24.30
CA PHE A 25 2.72 2.85 23.39
C PHE A 25 3.89 3.67 23.97
N ALA A 26 4.89 3.96 23.12
CA ALA A 26 5.98 4.90 23.40
C ALA A 26 6.15 5.92 22.27
N PHE A 27 6.39 7.18 22.65
CA PHE A 27 6.78 8.25 21.74
C PHE A 27 8.21 8.66 22.03
N VAL A 28 9.11 8.45 21.07
CA VAL A 28 10.53 8.78 21.19
C VAL A 28 10.79 10.10 20.45
N ASP A 29 11.14 11.11 21.23
CA ASP A 29 11.60 12.40 20.77
C ASP A 29 12.80 12.87 21.61
N GLY A 30 13.47 13.92 21.17
CA GLY A 30 14.67 14.43 21.82
C GLY A 30 15.28 15.60 21.06
N PRO A 31 16.44 16.09 21.48
CA PRO A 31 17.05 17.28 20.90
C PRO A 31 17.42 17.06 19.43
N ALA A 32 17.65 18.18 18.73
CA ALA A 32 18.04 18.19 17.33
C ALA A 32 19.30 17.32 17.10
N GLY A 33 19.28 16.51 16.02
CA GLY A 33 20.41 15.69 15.60
C GLY A 33 20.37 14.21 16.02
N GLY A 34 19.52 13.79 16.96
CA GLY A 34 19.21 12.36 17.20
C GLY A 34 20.34 11.49 17.80
N VAL A 35 21.54 12.06 18.00
CA VAL A 35 22.73 11.35 18.47
C VAL A 35 22.52 10.70 19.85
N ASN A 36 21.70 11.31 20.71
CA ASN A 36 21.50 10.88 22.09
C ASN A 36 20.22 10.06 22.32
N ARG A 37 19.53 9.61 21.26
CA ARG A 37 18.26 8.88 21.38
C ARG A 37 18.40 7.36 21.45
N GLU A 38 19.64 6.84 21.40
CA GLU A 38 19.93 5.41 21.47
C GLU A 38 19.16 4.69 22.59
N TRP A 39 19.30 5.19 23.81
CA TRP A 39 18.69 4.59 24.99
C TRP A 39 17.18 4.74 24.98
N SER A 40 16.65 5.88 24.56
CA SER A 40 15.20 6.08 24.43
C SER A 40 14.57 5.11 23.43
N THR A 41 15.20 4.89 22.27
CA THR A 41 14.75 3.90 21.29
C THR A 41 14.87 2.48 21.81
N LYS A 42 15.97 2.16 22.51
CA LYS A 42 16.15 0.85 23.15
C LYS A 42 15.05 0.58 24.18
N TYR A 43 14.83 1.49 25.12
CA TYR A 43 13.78 1.32 26.14
C TYR A 43 12.39 1.23 25.52
N ALA A 44 12.08 2.04 24.50
CA ALA A 44 10.83 1.92 23.78
C ALA A 44 10.66 0.53 23.14
N SER A 45 11.72 -0.05 22.56
CA SER A 45 11.67 -1.39 21.96
C SER A 45 11.45 -2.51 22.99
N GLU A 46 12.01 -2.37 24.19
CA GLU A 46 11.93 -3.38 25.26
C GLU A 46 10.60 -3.32 26.01
N HIS A 47 10.04 -2.11 26.17
CA HIS A 47 8.92 -1.87 27.07
C HIS A 47 7.61 -1.48 26.38
N ALA A 48 7.60 -1.16 25.08
CA ALA A 48 6.37 -0.77 24.39
C ALA A 48 6.00 -1.70 23.24
N ASP A 49 4.70 -1.86 22.98
CA ASP A 49 4.21 -2.64 21.85
C ASP A 49 4.07 -1.81 20.57
N LEU A 50 3.82 -0.50 20.73
CA LEU A 50 3.74 0.49 19.68
C LEU A 50 4.80 1.58 19.91
N VAL A 51 5.54 1.97 18.88
CA VAL A 51 6.61 2.97 19.00
C VAL A 51 6.49 4.01 17.88
N VAL A 52 6.43 5.29 18.24
CA VAL A 52 6.58 6.39 17.28
C VAL A 52 7.93 7.05 17.49
N ILE A 53 8.71 7.16 16.41
CA ILE A 53 9.97 7.91 16.40
C ILE A 53 9.73 9.26 15.70
N HIS A 54 10.06 10.37 16.37
CA HIS A 54 10.05 11.70 15.78
C HIS A 54 11.38 12.03 15.09
N ASP A 55 11.38 12.89 14.07
CA ASP A 55 12.49 13.15 13.14
C ASP A 55 13.15 11.89 12.55
N ALA A 56 12.37 10.82 12.40
CA ALA A 56 12.84 9.45 12.13
C ALA A 56 13.63 9.27 10.82
N GLY A 57 13.56 10.24 9.90
CA GLY A 57 14.32 10.22 8.64
C GLY A 57 15.81 10.56 8.78
N ARG A 58 16.27 11.06 9.93
CA ARG A 58 17.69 11.42 10.15
C ARG A 58 18.59 10.19 10.17
N LYS A 59 19.87 10.37 9.84
CA LYS A 59 20.83 9.25 9.71
C LYS A 59 20.97 8.48 11.02
N GLU A 60 21.13 9.20 12.12
CA GLU A 60 21.30 8.68 13.47
C GLU A 60 20.03 7.96 13.94
N GLU A 61 18.85 8.55 13.68
CA GLU A 61 17.56 7.93 14.01
C GLU A 61 17.34 6.61 13.26
N ARG A 62 17.71 6.56 11.97
CA ARG A 62 17.62 5.31 11.20
C ARG A 62 18.53 4.23 11.78
N MET A 63 19.74 4.60 12.19
CA MET A 63 20.67 3.66 12.84
C MET A 63 20.06 3.04 14.11
N TRP A 64 19.40 3.83 14.96
CA TRP A 64 18.76 3.33 16.18
C TRP A 64 17.53 2.46 15.89
N GLN A 65 16.72 2.85 14.91
CA GLN A 65 15.59 2.05 14.44
C GLN A 65 16.02 0.69 13.92
N THR A 66 17.07 0.65 13.09
CA THR A 66 17.66 -0.60 12.60
C THR A 66 18.22 -1.45 13.73
N LYS A 67 18.91 -0.82 14.70
CA LYS A 67 19.54 -1.54 15.81
C LYS A 67 18.53 -2.16 16.79
N TYR A 68 17.42 -1.47 17.09
CA TYR A 68 16.52 -1.85 18.19
C TYR A 68 15.09 -2.23 17.77
N LEU A 69 14.58 -1.75 16.63
CA LEU A 69 13.18 -1.98 16.24
C LEU A 69 13.02 -3.01 15.13
N GLU A 70 13.84 -3.00 14.08
CA GLU A 70 13.62 -3.84 12.87
C GLU A 70 13.53 -5.35 13.16
N LYS A 71 14.18 -5.82 14.22
CA LYS A 71 14.15 -7.23 14.62
C LYS A 71 12.75 -7.67 15.06
N ASP A 72 12.12 -6.91 15.94
CA ASP A 72 10.90 -7.34 16.65
C ASP A 72 9.65 -6.54 16.25
N PHE A 73 9.83 -5.46 15.49
CA PHE A 73 8.77 -4.56 15.01
C PHE A 73 8.69 -4.56 13.49
N VAL A 74 7.52 -4.20 12.98
CA VAL A 74 7.33 -3.78 11.59
C VAL A 74 7.11 -2.28 11.54
N LEU A 75 7.62 -1.63 10.50
CA LEU A 75 7.33 -0.23 10.23
C LEU A 75 5.94 -0.11 9.62
N ALA A 76 4.94 0.14 10.47
CA ALA A 76 3.53 0.18 10.10
C ALA A 76 3.15 1.42 9.27
N SER A 77 3.79 2.57 9.50
CA SER A 77 3.51 3.79 8.71
C SER A 77 4.65 4.81 8.77
N LYS A 78 4.72 5.69 7.77
CA LYS A 78 5.63 6.85 7.70
C LYS A 78 4.83 8.14 7.55
N GLY A 79 4.90 9.03 8.53
CA GLY A 79 4.44 10.42 8.43
C GLY A 79 5.43 11.32 7.68
N GLY A 80 5.91 10.88 6.51
CA GLY A 80 6.99 11.53 5.77
C GLY A 80 8.36 11.42 6.46
N HIS A 81 9.19 12.46 6.38
CA HIS A 81 10.51 12.48 7.03
C HIS A 81 10.47 12.62 8.56
N ARG A 82 9.31 12.99 9.11
CA ARG A 82 9.21 13.45 10.50
C ARG A 82 8.80 12.36 11.47
N CYS A 83 8.01 11.37 11.06
CA CYS A 83 7.55 10.34 11.99
C CYS A 83 7.58 8.96 11.37
N HIS A 84 8.12 7.97 12.08
CA HIS A 84 7.96 6.56 11.76
C HIS A 84 7.15 5.89 12.86
N PHE A 85 6.13 5.13 12.47
CA PHE A 85 5.28 4.37 13.39
C PHE A 85 5.58 2.88 13.26
N TRP A 86 6.00 2.28 14.36
CA TRP A 86 6.40 0.88 14.49
C TRP A 86 5.40 0.13 15.36
N LYS A 87 5.10 -1.11 14.97
CA LYS A 87 4.22 -2.02 15.70
C LYS A 87 4.94 -3.35 15.89
N LYS A 88 4.89 -3.94 17.10
CA LYS A 88 5.47 -5.28 17.33
C LYS A 88 4.85 -6.31 16.41
N LYS A 89 5.69 -7.22 15.90
CA LYS A 89 5.28 -8.32 15.01
C LYS A 89 4.21 -9.20 15.65
N GLU A 90 4.30 -9.45 16.95
CA GLU A 90 3.34 -10.29 17.69
C GLU A 90 1.91 -9.72 17.74
N LEU A 91 1.74 -8.41 17.53
CA LEU A 91 0.43 -7.76 17.48
C LEU A 91 -0.18 -7.70 16.07
N ILE A 92 0.52 -8.22 15.08
CA ILE A 92 -0.01 -8.33 13.72
C ILE A 92 -0.82 -9.62 13.69
N GLU A 93 -2.14 -9.48 13.68
CA GLU A 93 -3.00 -10.63 13.40
C GLU A 93 -2.67 -11.12 11.99
N GLU A 94 -2.21 -12.37 11.88
CA GLU A 94 -2.08 -13.01 10.58
C GLU A 94 -3.48 -13.14 10.00
N VAL A 95 -3.72 -12.45 8.88
CA VAL A 95 -4.94 -12.66 8.12
C VAL A 95 -4.88 -14.08 7.58
N VAL A 96 -5.70 -14.99 8.14
CA VAL A 96 -5.78 -16.36 7.64
C VAL A 96 -6.42 -16.32 6.26
N VAL A 97 -5.60 -16.58 5.25
CA VAL A 97 -6.00 -16.55 3.86
C VAL A 97 -6.46 -17.94 3.44
N ASP A 98 -7.71 -18.06 2.98
CA ASP A 98 -8.21 -19.28 2.36
C ASP A 98 -7.63 -19.43 0.94
N THR A 99 -6.64 -20.30 0.81
CA THR A 99 -5.92 -20.56 -0.45
C THR A 99 -6.68 -21.49 -1.40
N THR A 100 -7.83 -22.03 -1.00
CA THR A 100 -8.68 -22.86 -1.88
C THR A 100 -9.52 -22.01 -2.84
N LYS A 101 -9.65 -20.71 -2.57
CA LYS A 101 -10.39 -19.75 -3.39
C LYS A 101 -9.53 -19.18 -4.52
N PRO A 102 -10.13 -18.87 -5.68
CA PRO A 102 -9.40 -18.21 -6.76
C PRO A 102 -8.94 -16.81 -6.33
N LEU A 103 -7.75 -16.42 -6.73
CA LEU A 103 -7.14 -15.12 -6.43
C LEU A 103 -7.40 -14.12 -7.55
N ALA A 104 -8.02 -12.99 -7.19
CA ALA A 104 -8.09 -11.80 -8.01
C ALA A 104 -7.20 -10.67 -7.43
N ARG A 105 -6.34 -10.10 -8.27
CA ARG A 105 -5.55 -8.90 -7.95
C ARG A 105 -6.18 -7.65 -8.56
N MET A 106 -6.46 -6.67 -7.73
CA MET A 106 -6.83 -5.33 -8.15
C MET A 106 -5.60 -4.42 -8.08
N VAL A 107 -5.14 -3.93 -9.22
CA VAL A 107 -4.02 -2.99 -9.31
C VAL A 107 -4.57 -1.61 -9.65
N THR A 108 -4.36 -0.65 -8.76
CA THR A 108 -4.83 0.74 -8.95
C THR A 108 -3.97 1.71 -8.14
N THR A 109 -4.21 3.02 -8.29
CA THR A 109 -3.34 4.04 -7.71
C THR A 109 -3.66 4.38 -6.27
N CYS A 110 -4.93 4.27 -5.86
CA CYS A 110 -5.45 4.57 -4.51
C CYS A 110 -5.15 5.98 -3.95
N ARG A 111 -4.52 6.87 -4.73
CA ARG A 111 -4.08 8.20 -4.27
C ARG A 111 -5.24 9.18 -4.11
N GLY A 112 -6.26 9.06 -4.94
CA GLY A 112 -7.46 9.90 -4.91
C GLY A 112 -8.61 9.21 -4.18
N TYR A 113 -9.77 9.86 -4.20
CA TYR A 113 -11.03 9.26 -3.78
C TYR A 113 -12.17 9.74 -4.69
N GLY A 114 -12.00 9.51 -5.99
CA GLY A 114 -12.91 9.90 -7.05
C GLY A 114 -13.74 8.72 -7.59
N GLY A 115 -14.28 8.89 -8.79
CA GLY A 115 -15.08 7.85 -9.45
C GLY A 115 -14.28 6.58 -9.75
N SER A 116 -13.01 6.69 -10.12
CA SER A 116 -12.11 5.54 -10.32
C SER A 116 -11.97 4.71 -9.06
N GLU A 117 -11.69 5.37 -7.94
CA GLU A 117 -11.48 4.69 -6.67
C GLU A 117 -12.74 4.00 -6.17
N LYS A 118 -13.87 4.70 -6.18
CA LYS A 118 -15.18 4.11 -5.83
C LYS A 118 -15.52 2.91 -6.71
N SER A 119 -15.19 2.96 -8.00
CA SER A 119 -15.38 1.84 -8.92
C SER A 119 -14.50 0.64 -8.56
N THR A 120 -13.22 0.86 -8.23
CA THR A 120 -12.33 -0.23 -7.82
C THR A 120 -12.78 -0.89 -6.52
N LEU A 121 -13.24 -0.11 -5.53
CA LEU A 121 -13.81 -0.62 -4.28
C LEU A 121 -15.05 -1.49 -4.55
N HIS A 122 -15.93 -1.02 -5.44
CA HIS A 122 -17.13 -1.77 -5.84
C HIS A 122 -16.77 -3.08 -6.55
N ILE A 123 -15.81 -3.07 -7.49
CA ILE A 123 -15.35 -4.28 -8.18
C ILE A 123 -14.75 -5.28 -7.19
N MET A 124 -13.91 -4.82 -6.26
CA MET A 124 -13.34 -5.68 -5.22
C MET A 124 -14.44 -6.32 -4.37
N LYS A 125 -15.45 -5.54 -3.95
CA LYS A 125 -16.61 -6.06 -3.21
C LYS A 125 -17.33 -7.17 -3.99
N MET A 126 -17.61 -6.93 -5.28
CA MET A 126 -18.25 -7.94 -6.15
C MET A 126 -17.42 -9.23 -6.29
N LEU A 127 -16.08 -9.12 -6.31
CA LEU A 127 -15.20 -10.27 -6.38
C LEU A 127 -15.22 -11.07 -5.09
N VAL A 128 -15.14 -10.40 -3.93
CA VAL A 128 -15.28 -11.04 -2.61
C VAL A 128 -16.63 -11.77 -2.51
N GLU A 129 -17.73 -11.11 -2.89
CA GLU A 129 -19.09 -11.70 -2.89
C GLU A 129 -19.21 -12.92 -3.82
N LYS A 130 -18.38 -12.98 -4.87
CA LYS A 130 -18.28 -14.13 -5.79
C LYS A 130 -17.34 -15.23 -5.28
N GLY A 131 -16.78 -15.09 -4.10
CA GLY A 131 -15.90 -16.09 -3.48
C GLY A 131 -14.44 -16.00 -3.91
N TYR A 132 -14.02 -14.91 -4.54
CA TYR A 132 -12.59 -14.68 -4.78
C TYR A 132 -11.90 -14.25 -3.49
N ARG A 133 -10.64 -14.67 -3.39
CA ARG A 133 -9.66 -13.94 -2.59
C ARG A 133 -9.26 -12.68 -3.34
N VAL A 134 -9.27 -11.54 -2.67
CA VAL A 134 -8.94 -10.25 -3.31
C VAL A 134 -7.70 -9.64 -2.70
N GLU A 135 -6.69 -9.42 -3.52
CA GLU A 135 -5.49 -8.65 -3.17
C GLU A 135 -5.54 -7.28 -3.86
N LEU A 136 -5.42 -6.22 -3.07
CA LEU A 136 -5.23 -4.85 -3.57
C LEU A 136 -3.74 -4.54 -3.62
N ILE A 137 -3.27 -4.16 -4.81
CA ILE A 137 -1.91 -3.64 -5.03
C ILE A 137 -2.01 -2.19 -5.43
N SER A 138 -1.55 -1.31 -4.54
CA SER A 138 -1.50 0.13 -4.81
C SER A 138 -0.19 0.52 -5.50
N THR A 139 -0.27 1.39 -6.50
CA THR A 139 0.93 1.99 -7.14
C THR A 139 1.53 3.14 -6.32
N GLY A 140 0.90 3.53 -5.22
CA GLY A 140 1.37 4.59 -4.33
C GLY A 140 0.72 4.52 -2.94
N ASN A 141 0.77 5.63 -2.20
CA ASN A 141 0.13 5.69 -0.90
C ASN A 141 -1.40 5.67 -1.04
N ILE A 142 -2.04 4.75 -0.31
CA ILE A 142 -3.50 4.66 -0.21
C ILE A 142 -3.98 5.85 0.62
N CYS A 143 -4.92 6.65 0.09
CA CYS A 143 -5.49 7.75 0.85
C CYS A 143 -6.43 7.24 1.95
N GLY A 144 -6.61 8.02 3.03
CA GLY A 144 -7.42 7.62 4.18
C GLY A 144 -8.86 7.18 3.82
N PRO A 145 -9.62 7.96 3.05
CA PRO A 145 -10.96 7.56 2.62
C PRO A 145 -10.99 6.25 1.83
N TYR A 146 -10.01 6.01 0.95
CA TYR A 146 -9.93 4.74 0.22
C TYR A 146 -9.69 3.57 1.18
N LEU A 147 -8.73 3.74 2.09
CA LEU A 147 -8.35 2.71 3.07
C LEU A 147 -9.53 2.28 3.93
N ASN A 148 -10.36 3.24 4.36
CA ASN A 148 -11.53 2.99 5.21
C ASN A 148 -12.64 2.21 4.51
N ASP A 149 -12.68 2.24 3.18
CA ASP A 149 -13.75 1.62 2.39
C ASP A 149 -13.31 0.36 1.64
N ILE A 150 -12.07 -0.10 1.86
CA ILE A 150 -11.62 -1.40 1.36
C ILE A 150 -12.60 -2.46 1.90
N PRO A 151 -13.22 -3.27 1.04
CA PRO A 151 -14.23 -4.22 1.48
C PRO A 151 -13.62 -5.30 2.36
N ASP A 152 -14.35 -5.69 3.39
CA ASP A 152 -13.98 -6.83 4.25
C ASP A 152 -13.66 -8.06 3.38
N GLY A 153 -12.51 -8.68 3.65
CA GLY A 153 -12.01 -9.83 2.88
C GLY A 153 -11.08 -9.48 1.72
N ALA A 154 -10.95 -8.21 1.34
CA ALA A 154 -9.83 -7.74 0.52
C ALA A 154 -8.63 -7.38 1.40
N ILE A 155 -7.44 -7.80 1.00
CA ILE A 155 -6.19 -7.50 1.71
C ILE A 155 -5.29 -6.62 0.84
N THR A 156 -4.57 -5.69 1.46
CA THR A 156 -3.54 -4.92 0.76
C THR A 156 -2.23 -5.69 0.78
N VAL A 157 -1.57 -5.81 -0.37
CA VAL A 157 -0.26 -6.46 -0.49
C VAL A 157 0.73 -5.56 -1.22
N ASP A 158 2.01 -5.83 -1.01
CA ASP A 158 3.09 -5.05 -1.62
C ASP A 158 3.17 -5.26 -3.14
N TRP A 159 3.74 -4.29 -3.85
CA TRP A 159 3.93 -4.33 -5.31
C TRP A 159 4.67 -5.59 -5.79
N ASP A 160 5.62 -6.09 -5.01
CA ASP A 160 6.43 -7.26 -5.36
C ASP A 160 5.60 -8.56 -5.44
N LYS A 161 4.36 -8.56 -4.92
CA LYS A 161 3.41 -9.67 -5.06
C LYS A 161 2.68 -9.71 -6.39
N LEU A 162 2.83 -8.69 -7.23
CA LEU A 162 2.11 -8.59 -8.49
C LEU A 162 2.44 -9.75 -9.45
N THR A 163 3.70 -10.23 -9.42
CA THR A 163 4.19 -11.30 -10.29
C THR A 163 3.98 -12.71 -9.73
N ASP A 164 3.49 -12.85 -8.50
CA ASP A 164 3.14 -14.17 -7.95
C ASP A 164 1.97 -14.78 -8.76
N PRO A 165 1.74 -16.10 -8.78
CA PRO A 165 0.63 -16.70 -9.51
C PRO A 165 -0.75 -16.13 -9.08
N SER A 166 -1.67 -15.95 -10.03
CA SER A 166 -3.07 -15.56 -9.75
C SER A 166 -4.05 -16.00 -10.86
N ASP A 167 -5.33 -16.10 -10.53
CA ASP A 167 -6.38 -16.45 -11.50
C ASP A 167 -6.79 -15.24 -12.34
N LEU A 168 -6.80 -14.05 -11.74
CA LEU A 168 -7.26 -12.82 -12.38
C LEU A 168 -6.42 -11.62 -11.92
N THR A 169 -5.92 -10.83 -12.86
CA THR A 169 -5.36 -9.50 -12.59
C THR A 169 -6.19 -8.44 -13.31
N ILE A 170 -6.66 -7.46 -12.55
CA ILE A 170 -7.39 -6.29 -13.03
C ILE A 170 -6.51 -5.07 -12.83
N LEU A 171 -6.11 -4.43 -13.93
CA LEU A 171 -5.41 -3.15 -13.89
C LEU A 171 -6.40 -2.03 -14.15
N TYR A 172 -6.73 -1.27 -13.11
CA TYR A 172 -7.54 -0.08 -13.24
C TYR A 172 -6.67 1.14 -13.51
N CYS A 173 -6.66 1.57 -14.77
CA CYS A 173 -5.87 2.70 -15.24
C CYS A 173 -6.59 4.01 -14.95
N SER A 174 -6.32 4.62 -13.78
CA SER A 174 -6.59 6.05 -13.59
C SER A 174 -5.58 6.89 -14.39
N ASP A 175 -5.85 8.17 -14.59
CA ASP A 175 -4.95 9.08 -15.33
C ASP A 175 -3.51 9.06 -14.77
N THR A 176 -3.36 8.71 -13.48
CA THR A 176 -2.06 8.66 -12.81
C THR A 176 -1.25 7.40 -13.06
N ILE A 177 -1.84 6.34 -13.64
CA ILE A 177 -1.10 5.10 -13.96
C ILE A 177 -0.09 5.31 -15.08
N TRP A 178 -0.31 6.33 -15.91
CA TRP A 178 0.61 6.73 -16.97
C TRP A 178 1.89 7.38 -16.45
N ASN A 179 1.98 7.63 -15.15
CA ASN A 179 3.21 8.03 -14.47
C ASN A 179 4.04 6.81 -14.03
N PHE A 180 3.82 5.61 -14.59
CA PHE A 180 4.77 4.51 -14.50
C PHE A 180 6.05 4.88 -15.25
N ASP A 181 6.92 5.63 -14.60
CA ASP A 181 8.21 6.08 -15.10
C ASP A 181 9.37 5.21 -14.56
N LYS A 182 9.06 4.18 -13.77
CA LYS A 182 10.06 3.30 -13.16
C LYS A 182 10.13 1.97 -13.88
N GLN A 183 11.33 1.64 -14.37
CA GLN A 183 11.67 0.34 -14.97
C GLN A 183 11.12 -0.85 -14.18
N LYS A 184 11.24 -0.84 -12.84
CA LYS A 184 10.75 -1.91 -11.96
C LYS A 184 9.25 -2.20 -12.12
N GLN A 185 8.43 -1.16 -12.34
CA GLN A 185 6.99 -1.34 -12.53
C GLN A 185 6.70 -2.04 -13.86
N TRP A 186 7.39 -1.63 -14.92
CA TRP A 186 7.27 -2.28 -16.23
C TRP A 186 7.72 -3.72 -16.19
N ASP A 187 8.86 -4.00 -15.56
CA ASP A 187 9.38 -5.36 -15.40
C ASP A 187 8.35 -6.26 -14.71
N SER A 188 7.62 -5.73 -13.71
CA SER A 188 6.54 -6.48 -13.06
C SER A 188 5.37 -6.76 -14.00
N MET A 189 5.00 -5.79 -14.85
CA MET A 189 3.93 -5.95 -15.83
C MET A 189 4.27 -6.93 -16.95
N TYR A 190 5.54 -7.01 -17.36
CA TYR A 190 6.00 -8.00 -18.34
C TYR A 190 5.99 -9.43 -17.78
N ASN A 191 6.22 -9.59 -16.48
CA ASN A 191 6.35 -10.87 -15.80
C ASN A 191 5.08 -11.29 -15.03
N LEU A 192 3.90 -10.82 -15.45
CA LEU A 192 2.65 -11.22 -14.80
C LEU A 192 2.39 -12.72 -15.00
N ASP A 193 2.38 -13.47 -13.91
CA ASP A 193 1.90 -14.84 -13.87
C ASP A 193 0.42 -14.87 -13.47
N THR A 194 -0.45 -14.65 -14.47
CA THR A 194 -1.89 -14.61 -14.24
C THR A 194 -2.66 -15.27 -15.37
N THR A 195 -3.70 -16.03 -15.00
CA THR A 195 -4.50 -16.76 -15.98
C THR A 195 -5.34 -15.82 -16.85
N ARG A 196 -5.89 -14.75 -16.26
CA ARG A 196 -6.72 -13.75 -16.96
C ARG A 196 -6.28 -12.33 -16.62
N LYS A 197 -6.21 -11.48 -17.65
CA LYS A 197 -5.80 -10.07 -17.58
C LYS A 197 -6.89 -9.15 -18.08
N VAL A 198 -7.37 -8.26 -17.22
CA VAL A 198 -8.37 -7.23 -17.58
C VAL A 198 -7.79 -5.84 -17.37
N MET A 199 -7.73 -5.04 -18.43
CA MET A 199 -7.31 -3.64 -18.35
C MET A 199 -8.55 -2.75 -18.39
N ILE A 200 -8.77 -1.97 -17.36
CA ILE A 200 -9.86 -0.98 -17.32
C ILE A 200 -9.25 0.38 -17.62
N LEU A 201 -9.63 0.95 -18.75
CA LEU A 201 -9.18 2.26 -19.23
C LEU A 201 -10.23 3.31 -18.87
N ASN A 202 -9.81 4.34 -18.14
CA ASN A 202 -10.66 5.48 -17.83
C ASN A 202 -10.71 6.47 -19.01
N TYR A 203 -10.71 7.78 -18.75
CA TYR A 203 -10.90 8.80 -19.79
C TYR A 203 -9.73 8.89 -20.79
N GLN A 204 -8.50 8.63 -20.34
CA GLN A 204 -7.30 8.67 -21.16
C GLN A 204 -6.76 7.28 -21.51
N LEU A 205 -6.35 7.10 -22.77
CA LEU A 205 -5.66 5.89 -23.24
C LEU A 205 -4.19 5.82 -22.81
N GLY A 206 -3.57 6.97 -22.54
CA GLY A 206 -2.13 7.12 -22.32
C GLY A 206 -1.29 6.26 -23.27
N GLY A 207 -0.46 5.38 -22.68
CA GLY A 207 0.43 4.45 -23.37
C GLY A 207 -0.21 3.13 -23.82
N ALA A 208 -1.51 2.90 -23.57
CA ALA A 208 -2.19 1.67 -24.00
C ALA A 208 -2.02 1.45 -25.51
N GLY A 209 -1.56 0.25 -25.87
CA GLY A 209 -1.25 -0.15 -27.24
C GLY A 209 0.07 0.38 -27.79
N ASN A 210 0.66 1.41 -27.18
CA ASN A 210 1.96 1.96 -27.58
C ASN A 210 3.12 1.36 -26.78
N VAL A 211 2.85 0.89 -25.56
CA VAL A 211 3.82 0.18 -24.71
C VAL A 211 3.55 -1.31 -24.76
N GLU A 212 4.59 -2.12 -24.92
CA GLU A 212 4.46 -3.56 -25.20
C GLU A 212 3.66 -4.32 -24.13
N TRP A 213 3.93 -4.09 -22.82
CA TRP A 213 3.20 -4.78 -21.74
C TRP A 213 1.69 -4.44 -21.68
N THR A 214 1.26 -3.37 -22.35
CA THR A 214 -0.16 -2.99 -22.42
C THR A 214 -0.94 -3.75 -23.49
N ARG A 215 -0.27 -4.61 -24.27
CA ARG A 215 -0.87 -5.44 -25.33
C ARG A 215 -1.14 -6.86 -24.82
N GLY A 216 -1.97 -7.61 -25.53
CA GLY A 216 -2.23 -9.02 -25.22
C GLY A 216 -2.99 -9.27 -23.91
N TRP A 217 -3.72 -8.28 -23.39
CA TRP A 217 -4.69 -8.47 -22.32
C TRP A 217 -5.96 -9.14 -22.87
N ASP A 218 -6.59 -10.01 -22.08
CA ASP A 218 -7.81 -10.73 -22.49
C ASP A 218 -8.99 -9.80 -22.75
N LYS A 219 -9.03 -8.67 -22.06
CA LYS A 219 -10.12 -7.71 -22.17
C LYS A 219 -9.69 -6.29 -21.84
N TYR A 220 -10.19 -5.36 -22.65
CA TYR A 220 -10.06 -3.92 -22.42
C TYR A 220 -11.44 -3.34 -22.14
N MET A 221 -11.67 -2.87 -20.92
CA MET A 221 -12.94 -2.27 -20.52
C MET A 221 -12.82 -0.75 -20.56
N PHE A 222 -13.79 -0.10 -21.20
CA PHE A 222 -13.81 1.35 -21.37
C PHE A 222 -14.88 2.01 -20.53
N LEU A 223 -14.49 3.10 -19.88
CA LEU A 223 -15.45 4.06 -19.33
C LEU A 223 -15.77 5.21 -20.30
N ASN A 224 -15.04 5.33 -21.41
CA ASN A 224 -15.28 6.35 -22.43
C ASN A 224 -15.36 5.75 -23.84
N SER A 225 -16.59 5.61 -24.36
CA SER A 225 -16.86 5.06 -25.69
C SER A 225 -16.23 5.84 -26.85
N THR A 226 -15.98 7.14 -26.67
CA THR A 226 -15.44 8.01 -27.74
C THR A 226 -14.00 7.69 -28.12
N LYS A 227 -13.28 6.94 -27.28
CA LYS A 227 -11.86 6.57 -27.46
C LYS A 227 -11.65 5.12 -27.93
N GLU A 228 -12.72 4.36 -28.12
CA GLU A 228 -12.63 2.94 -28.51
C GLU A 228 -11.90 2.75 -29.85
N GLN A 229 -12.26 3.53 -30.88
CA GLN A 229 -11.63 3.44 -32.21
C GLN A 229 -10.13 3.78 -32.18
N GLU A 230 -9.74 4.73 -31.32
CA GLU A 230 -8.34 5.07 -31.14
C GLU A 230 -7.55 3.91 -30.51
N LEU A 231 -8.14 3.17 -29.56
CA LEU A 231 -7.51 1.94 -29.05
C LEU A 231 -7.45 0.84 -30.11
N LEU A 232 -8.54 0.58 -30.83
CA LEU A 232 -8.57 -0.45 -31.87
C LEU A 232 -7.55 -0.15 -32.98
N THR A 233 -7.25 1.11 -33.24
CA THR A 233 -6.14 1.49 -34.14
C THR A 233 -4.78 1.05 -33.60
N ARG A 234 -4.57 1.12 -32.27
CA ARG A 234 -3.31 0.74 -31.60
C ARG A 234 -3.22 -0.77 -31.32
N ILE A 235 -4.36 -1.43 -31.08
CA ILE A 235 -4.51 -2.85 -30.76
C ILE A 235 -5.71 -3.39 -31.56
N PRO A 236 -5.53 -3.73 -32.85
CA PRO A 236 -6.63 -4.16 -33.73
C PRO A 236 -7.43 -5.35 -33.20
N ASP A 237 -6.78 -6.28 -32.51
CA ASP A 237 -7.39 -7.50 -31.99
C ASP A 237 -7.90 -7.35 -30.54
N ALA A 238 -7.98 -6.13 -30.01
CA ALA A 238 -8.45 -5.91 -28.65
C ALA A 238 -9.92 -6.31 -28.49
N PHE A 239 -10.20 -7.21 -27.53
CA PHE A 239 -11.58 -7.48 -27.12
C PHE A 239 -12.06 -6.37 -26.17
N THR A 240 -12.86 -5.44 -26.70
CA THR A 240 -13.35 -4.29 -25.97
C THR A 240 -14.74 -4.52 -25.38
N LYS A 241 -15.03 -3.88 -24.24
CA LYS A 241 -16.40 -3.67 -23.77
C LYS A 241 -16.55 -2.24 -23.27
N VAL A 242 -17.40 -1.47 -23.95
CA VAL A 242 -17.84 -0.16 -23.49
C VAL A 242 -18.76 -0.36 -22.29
N LEU A 243 -18.42 0.24 -21.16
CA LEU A 243 -19.33 0.50 -20.08
C LEU A 243 -19.93 1.88 -20.27
N PRO A 244 -21.21 2.08 -19.88
CA PRO A 244 -21.78 3.42 -19.86
C PRO A 244 -20.87 4.34 -19.01
N PRO A 245 -20.67 5.60 -19.43
CA PRO A 245 -19.78 6.49 -18.71
C PRO A 245 -20.21 6.57 -17.23
N PRO A 246 -19.27 6.72 -16.29
CA PRO A 246 -19.64 7.11 -14.94
C PRO A 246 -20.34 8.46 -15.07
N THR A 247 -21.66 8.45 -15.02
CA THR A 247 -22.45 9.67 -14.95
C THR A 247 -21.97 10.45 -13.74
N ASP A 248 -21.61 11.71 -13.93
CA ASP A 248 -21.37 12.63 -12.83
C ASP A 248 -22.55 12.51 -11.86
N LEU A 249 -22.27 11.98 -10.68
CA LEU A 249 -23.21 12.06 -9.57
C LEU A 249 -23.25 13.54 -9.19
N LYS A 250 -24.32 14.22 -9.61
CA LYS A 250 -24.70 15.53 -9.09
C LYS A 250 -24.90 15.47 -7.58
#